data_AF-A0A2V9KWL0-F1
#
_entry.id   AF-A0A2V9KWL0-F1
#
_cell.length_a   1.000
_cell.length_b   1.000
_cell.length_c   1.000
_cell.angle_alpha   90.00
_cell.angle_beta   90.00
_cell.angle_gamma   90.00
#
_symmetry.space_group_name_H-M   'P 1'
#
loop_
_entity.id
_entity.type
_entity.pdbx_description
1 polymer ?
#
loop_
_entity_poly.entity_id
_entity_poly.type
_entity_poly.pdbx_seq_one_letter_code
_entity_poly.pdbx_strand_id
1 'polypeptide(L)'
;MRTTTDLRYLRDLWDDRAARGLDEPDLLRYRSNLLGRDLRITNFGGGNTSSKIVQPDPVDGREQTVLWVKGSGGDLGSIERRGFAALYLEKLRGLESRYRGAEHEDEMAGYYPL
;
A
#
# COMPACT_ATOMS: atom_id res chain seq x y z
N MET A 1 -7.11 -22.09 9.06
CA MET A 1 -8.58 -22.33 9.13
C MET A 1 -9.24 -21.05 8.64
N ARG A 2 -9.86 -21.04 7.44
CA ARG A 2 -10.59 -19.87 6.95
C ARG A 2 -11.85 -19.73 7.81
N THR A 3 -11.94 -18.69 8.61
CA THR A 3 -13.21 -18.32 9.24
C THR A 3 -14.10 -17.81 8.12
N THR A 4 -15.03 -18.64 7.65
CA THR A 4 -16.10 -18.20 6.74
C THR A 4 -17.03 -17.30 7.54
N THR A 5 -16.66 -16.03 7.66
CA THR A 5 -17.58 -14.99 8.08
C THR A 5 -18.61 -14.86 6.96
N ASP A 6 -19.87 -15.14 7.26
CA ASP A 6 -20.96 -14.90 6.31
C ASP A 6 -21.11 -13.40 6.10
N LEU A 7 -20.57 -12.93 4.97
CA LEU A 7 -20.68 -11.53 4.56
C LEU A 7 -22.08 -11.31 3.98
N ARG A 8 -22.92 -10.54 4.68
CA ARG A 8 -24.29 -10.24 4.22
C ARG A 8 -24.35 -9.33 2.99
N TYR A 9 -23.47 -8.33 2.94
CA TYR A 9 -23.48 -7.30 1.90
C TYR A 9 -22.26 -7.37 0.97
N LEU A 10 -21.16 -7.96 1.41
CA LEU A 10 -19.91 -8.02 0.65
C LEU A 10 -19.62 -9.45 0.21
N ARG A 11 -18.66 -9.62 -0.69
CA ARG A 11 -18.12 -10.93 -1.07
C ARG A 11 -16.62 -10.91 -0.85
N ASP A 12 -16.09 -11.98 -0.30
CA ASP A 12 -14.65 -12.20 -0.34
C ASP A 12 -14.26 -12.60 -1.76
N LEU A 13 -13.42 -11.79 -2.40
CA LEU A 13 -12.96 -11.98 -3.78
C LEU A 13 -11.54 -12.56 -3.84
N TRP A 14 -10.95 -12.92 -2.69
CA TRP A 14 -9.61 -13.46 -2.60
C TRP A 14 -9.52 -14.88 -3.19
N ASP A 15 -8.63 -15.05 -4.16
CA ASP A 15 -8.30 -16.33 -4.76
C ASP A 15 -6.86 -16.73 -4.40
N ASP A 16 -6.71 -17.79 -3.60
CA ASP A 16 -5.40 -18.34 -3.23
C ASP A 16 -4.62 -18.82 -4.46
N ARG A 17 -5.29 -19.24 -5.53
CA ARG A 17 -4.62 -19.68 -6.76
C ARG A 17 -3.94 -18.52 -7.46
N ALA A 18 -4.65 -17.38 -7.57
CA ALA A 18 -4.11 -16.16 -8.15
C ALA A 18 -2.96 -15.59 -7.29
N ALA A 19 -3.06 -15.69 -5.96
CA ALA A 19 -2.05 -15.14 -5.04
C ALA A 19 -0.74 -15.94 -4.99
N ARG A 20 -0.77 -17.26 -5.16
CA ARG A 20 0.38 -18.16 -4.90
C ARG A 20 1.66 -17.88 -5.68
N GLY A 21 1.60 -17.18 -6.80
CA GLY A 21 2.77 -16.88 -7.65
C GLY A 21 3.23 -15.42 -7.59
N LEU A 22 2.60 -14.58 -6.77
CA LEU A 22 2.90 -13.16 -6.70
C LEU A 22 3.96 -12.90 -5.62
N ASP A 23 4.87 -11.96 -5.90
CA ASP A 23 5.76 -11.43 -4.87
C ASP A 23 5.02 -10.44 -3.96
N GLU A 24 5.65 -9.99 -2.87
CA GLU A 24 4.99 -9.16 -1.86
C GLU A 24 4.40 -7.84 -2.42
N PRO A 25 5.08 -7.08 -3.31
CA PRO A 25 4.48 -5.91 -3.94
C PRO A 25 3.31 -6.26 -4.86
N ASP A 26 3.38 -7.35 -5.63
CA ASP A 26 2.25 -7.77 -6.46
C ASP A 26 1.08 -8.35 -5.66
N LEU A 27 1.33 -8.93 -4.48
CA LEU A 27 0.29 -9.29 -3.52
C LEU A 27 -0.41 -8.06 -2.96
N LEU A 28 0.32 -6.97 -2.68
CA LEU A 28 -0.28 -5.68 -2.33
C LEU A 28 -1.17 -5.18 -3.47
N ARG A 29 -0.63 -5.10 -4.70
CA ARG A 29 -1.40 -4.70 -5.89
C ARG A 29 -2.65 -5.56 -6.07
N TYR A 30 -2.55 -6.87 -5.91
CA TYR A 30 -3.69 -7.78 -6.04
C TYR A 30 -4.79 -7.44 -5.04
N ARG A 31 -4.45 -7.27 -3.75
CA ARG A 31 -5.42 -6.83 -2.71
C ARG A 31 -6.02 -5.48 -3.04
N SER A 32 -5.21 -4.51 -3.46
CA SER A 32 -5.67 -3.18 -3.87
C SER A 32 -6.71 -3.27 -4.98
N ASN A 33 -6.44 -4.08 -6.02
CA ASN A 33 -7.36 -4.27 -7.14
C ASN A 33 -8.66 -4.98 -6.72
N LEU A 34 -8.59 -5.95 -5.81
CA LEU A 34 -9.81 -6.60 -5.28
C LEU A 34 -10.68 -5.62 -4.50
N LEU A 35 -10.07 -4.80 -3.63
CA LEU A 35 -10.78 -3.79 -2.85
C LEU A 35 -11.36 -2.70 -3.74
N GLY A 36 -10.57 -2.20 -4.71
CA GLY A 36 -10.98 -1.11 -5.60
C GLY A 36 -12.01 -1.49 -6.67
N ARG A 37 -12.19 -2.80 -6.94
CA ARG A 37 -13.25 -3.29 -7.83
C ARG A 37 -14.64 -3.23 -7.22
N ASP A 38 -14.75 -3.16 -5.90
CA ASP A 38 -16.02 -3.07 -5.20
C ASP A 38 -16.25 -1.62 -4.73
N LEU A 39 -17.09 -0.88 -5.44
CA LEU A 39 -17.42 0.51 -5.13
C LEU A 39 -18.14 0.71 -3.79
N ARG A 40 -18.53 -0.38 -3.11
CA ARG A 40 -19.04 -0.33 -1.73
C ARG A 40 -17.91 -0.26 -0.70
N ILE A 41 -16.68 -0.59 -1.11
CA ILE A 41 -15.47 -0.55 -0.27
C ILE A 41 -14.70 0.74 -0.51
N THR A 42 -14.50 1.13 -1.77
CA THR A 42 -13.69 2.31 -2.12
C THR A 42 -14.52 3.37 -2.84
N ASN A 43 -14.48 4.59 -2.33
CA ASN A 43 -15.03 5.76 -3.02
C ASN A 43 -14.16 6.10 -4.24
N PHE A 44 -14.78 6.57 -5.33
CA PHE A 44 -14.06 6.98 -6.55
C PHE A 44 -12.90 7.94 -6.25
N GLY A 45 -11.70 7.60 -6.73
CA GLY A 45 -10.49 8.41 -6.54
C GLY A 45 -9.94 8.42 -5.11
N GLY A 46 -10.53 7.67 -4.18
CA GLY A 46 -10.12 7.60 -2.77
C GLY A 46 -9.63 6.22 -2.33
N GLY A 47 -9.30 6.13 -1.04
CA GLY A 47 -8.81 4.90 -0.41
C GLY A 47 -7.30 4.72 -0.53
N ASN A 48 -6.69 4.10 0.48
CA ASN A 48 -5.25 3.82 0.52
C ASN A 48 -5.02 2.37 0.88
N THR A 49 -3.96 1.79 0.33
CA THR A 49 -3.46 0.47 0.71
C THR A 49 -1.96 0.56 0.88
N SER A 50 -1.42 -0.22 1.81
CA SER A 50 0.02 -0.31 2.01
C SER A 50 0.44 -1.68 2.50
N SER A 51 1.71 -2.02 2.30
CA SER A 51 2.37 -3.19 2.88
C SER A 51 3.78 -2.83 3.32
N LYS A 52 4.25 -3.43 4.42
CA LYS A 52 5.65 -3.33 4.87
C LYS A 52 6.36 -4.56 4.36
N ILE A 53 7.35 -4.37 3.50
CA ILE A 53 8.04 -5.44 2.79
C ILE A 53 9.53 -5.34 3.12
N VAL A 54 10.11 -6.44 3.59
CA VAL A 54 11.56 -6.55 3.78
C VAL A 54 12.16 -6.94 2.43
N GLN A 55 13.06 -6.12 1.92
CA GLN A 55 13.72 -6.33 0.62
C GLN A 55 15.13 -5.73 0.62
N PRO A 56 16.06 -6.26 -0.19
CA PRO A 56 17.40 -5.72 -0.32
C PRO A 56 17.35 -4.32 -0.96
N ASP A 57 18.10 -3.39 -0.38
CA ASP A 57 18.34 -2.08 -0.94
C ASP A 57 19.15 -2.20 -2.26
N PRO A 58 18.72 -1.57 -3.37
CA PRO A 58 19.42 -1.67 -4.65
C PRO A 58 20.81 -1.00 -4.65
N VAL A 59 21.10 -0.12 -3.69
CA VAL A 59 22.37 0.63 -3.59
C VAL A 59 23.41 -0.16 -2.81
N ASP A 60 23.06 -0.70 -1.65
CA ASP A 60 24.03 -1.34 -0.75
C ASP A 60 23.76 -2.83 -0.47
N GLY A 61 22.64 -3.36 -0.96
CA GLY A 61 22.24 -4.77 -0.82
C GLY A 61 21.76 -5.17 0.58
N ARG A 62 21.67 -4.24 1.54
CA ARG A 62 21.20 -4.57 2.89
C ARG A 62 19.69 -4.73 2.92
N GLU A 63 19.21 -5.67 3.71
CA GLU A 63 17.77 -5.82 3.94
C GLU A 63 17.19 -4.59 4.62
N GLN A 64 16.18 -3.98 4.00
CA GLN A 64 15.48 -2.81 4.49
C GLN A 64 13.98 -3.08 4.56
N THR A 65 13.32 -2.56 5.60
CA THR A 65 11.85 -2.55 5.61
C THR A 65 11.34 -1.35 4.82
N VAL A 66 10.66 -1.62 3.70
CA VAL A 66 10.11 -0.61 2.80
C VAL A 66 8.59 -0.61 2.93
N LEU A 67 8.02 0.56 3.20
CA LEU A 67 6.59 0.80 3.09
C LEU A 67 6.26 1.03 1.62
N TRP A 68 5.53 0.08 1.03
CA TRP A 68 4.88 0.27 -0.25
C TRP A 68 3.49 0.84 0.02
N VAL A 69 3.17 2.02 -0.50
CA VAL A 69 1.90 2.72 -0.28
C VAL A 69 1.36 3.27 -1.60
N LYS A 70 0.03 3.24 -1.76
CA LYS A 70 -0.64 3.80 -2.94
C LYS A 70 -0.15 5.23 -3.21
N GLY A 71 0.36 5.50 -4.40
CA GLY A 71 0.70 6.85 -4.84
C GLY A 71 -0.54 7.72 -5.07
N SER A 72 -0.34 9.03 -5.16
CA SER A 72 -1.43 9.98 -5.47
C SER A 72 -2.01 9.74 -6.87
N GLY A 73 -3.29 10.07 -7.06
CA GLY A 73 -3.98 9.99 -8.36
C GLY A 73 -4.29 8.59 -8.90
N GLY A 74 -3.71 7.52 -8.34
CA GLY A 74 -3.99 6.14 -8.76
C GLY A 74 -5.30 5.61 -8.18
N ASP A 75 -6.14 5.02 -9.04
CA ASP A 75 -7.34 4.28 -8.64
C ASP A 75 -6.97 2.87 -8.14
N LEU A 76 -7.50 2.46 -6.98
CA LEU A 76 -7.16 1.16 -6.37
C LEU A 76 -7.56 -0.03 -7.24
N GLY A 77 -8.68 0.06 -7.98
CA GLY A 77 -9.21 -1.06 -8.77
C GLY A 77 -8.34 -1.41 -9.99
N SER A 78 -7.60 -0.40 -10.47
CA SER A 78 -6.77 -0.45 -11.66
C SER A 78 -5.28 -0.19 -11.39
N ILE A 79 -4.87 -0.08 -10.13
CA ILE A 79 -3.49 0.26 -9.79
C ILE A 79 -2.51 -0.82 -10.28
N GLU A 80 -1.40 -0.34 -10.85
CA GLU A 80 -0.28 -1.17 -11.23
C GLU A 80 0.87 -1.04 -10.22
N ARG A 81 1.87 -1.93 -10.28
CA ARG A 81 2.99 -1.92 -9.33
C ARG A 81 3.71 -0.56 -9.26
N ARG A 82 3.90 0.11 -10.40
CA ARG A 82 4.47 1.46 -10.49
C ARG A 82 3.62 2.55 -9.81
N GLY A 83 2.35 2.26 -9.53
CA GLY A 83 1.44 3.16 -8.84
C GLY A 83 1.69 3.23 -7.33
N PHE A 84 2.58 2.40 -6.78
CA PHE A 84 2.96 2.45 -5.37
C PHE A 84 4.25 3.25 -5.20
N ALA A 85 4.24 4.17 -4.23
CA ALA A 85 5.46 4.77 -3.70
C ALA A 85 6.12 3.79 -2.72
N ALA A 86 7.45 3.70 -2.80
CA ALA A 86 8.27 2.86 -1.93
C ALA A 86 9.11 3.75 -1.01
N LEU A 87 8.82 3.71 0.29
CA LEU A 87 9.46 4.56 1.30
C LEU A 87 10.23 3.70 2.29
N TYR A 88 11.50 4.02 2.58
CA TYR A 88 12.20 3.39 3.70
C TYR A 88 11.44 3.67 5.00
N LEU A 89 10.96 2.61 5.66
CA LEU A 89 10.09 2.75 6.83
C LEU A 89 10.80 3.47 7.99
N GLU A 90 12.10 3.27 8.12
CA GLU A 90 12.93 3.98 9.10
C GLU A 90 12.91 5.49 8.86
N LYS A 91 13.14 5.94 7.62
CA LYS A 91 13.10 7.37 7.26
C LYS A 91 11.71 7.97 7.50
N LEU A 92 10.66 7.23 7.18
CA LEU A 92 9.28 7.63 7.45
C LEU A 92 9.01 7.84 8.94
N ARG A 93 9.47 6.92 9.79
CA ARG A 93 9.37 7.07 11.24
C ARG A 93 10.18 8.27 11.76
N GLY A 94 11.33 8.54 11.15
CA GLY A 94 12.15 9.73 11.47
C GLY A 94 11.39 11.06 11.31
N LEU A 95 10.37 11.11 10.46
CA LEU A 95 9.55 12.31 10.27
C LEU A 95 8.71 12.67 11.49
N GLU A 96 8.46 11.74 12.42
CA GLU A 96 7.72 12.03 13.66
C GLU A 96 8.37 13.19 14.44
N SER A 97 9.70 13.27 14.46
CA SER A 97 10.46 14.36 15.09
C SER A 97 10.30 15.73 14.41
N ARG A 98 9.81 15.76 13.17
CA ARG A 98 9.59 16.98 12.37
C ARG A 98 8.12 17.36 12.29
N TYR A 99 7.21 16.46 12.66
CA TYR A 99 5.77 16.67 12.55
C TYR A 99 5.29 17.67 13.60
N ARG A 100 4.81 18.84 13.14
CA ARG A 100 4.34 19.94 14.00
C ARG A 100 2.82 19.94 14.24
N GLY A 101 2.09 18.96 13.69
CA GLY A 101 0.63 18.89 13.72
C GLY A 101 0.01 19.00 12.33
N ALA A 102 -1.31 18.80 12.26
CA ALA A 102 -2.06 18.68 11.00
C ALA A 102 -1.97 19.94 10.13
N GLU A 103 -1.92 21.13 10.74
CA GLU A 103 -1.74 22.42 10.04
C GLU A 103 -0.43 22.49 9.21
N HIS A 104 0.51 21.58 9.43
CA HIS A 104 1.80 21.51 8.75
C HIS A 104 2.00 20.19 7.96
N GLU A 105 0.95 19.38 7.76
CA GLU A 105 1.09 18.04 7.18
C GLU A 105 1.57 18.03 5.72
N ASP A 106 1.25 19.07 4.95
CA ASP A 106 1.68 19.21 3.55
C ASP A 106 3.21 19.30 3.39
N GLU A 107 3.91 19.82 4.41
CA GLU A 107 5.38 19.93 4.41
C GLU A 107 6.05 18.54 4.39
N MET A 108 5.36 17.52 4.91
CA MET A 108 5.91 16.18 5.13
C MET A 108 6.34 15.49 3.83
N ALA A 109 5.61 15.75 2.74
CA ALA A 109 5.95 15.21 1.42
C ALA A 109 7.29 15.78 0.91
N GLY A 110 7.57 17.05 1.19
CA GLY A 110 8.80 17.74 0.77
C GLY A 110 10.07 17.28 1.49
N TYR A 111 9.95 16.47 2.55
CA TYR A 111 11.12 15.89 3.22
C TYR A 111 11.69 14.66 2.52
N TYR A 112 10.99 14.13 1.51
CA TYR A 112 11.52 13.07 0.66
C TYR A 112 12.16 13.64 -0.61
N PRO A 113 13.34 13.16 -1.01
CA PRO A 113 13.89 13.47 -2.33
C PRO A 113 13.00 12.85 -3.42
N LEU A 114 12.67 13.65 -4.44
CA LEU A 114 11.93 13.24 -5.64
C LEU A 114 12.82 12.44 -6.60
#